data_AF-A0A7S9DXY9-F1
#
_entry.id   AF-A0A7S9DXY9-F1
#
_cell.length_a   1.000
_cell.length_b   1.000
_cell.length_c   1.000
_cell.angle_alpha   90.00
_cell.angle_beta   90.00
_cell.angle_gamma   90.00
#
_symmetry.space_group_name_H-M   'P 1'
#
loop_
_entity.id
_entity.type
_entity.pdbx_description
1 polymer ?
#
loop_
_entity_poly.entity_id
_entity_poly.type
_entity_poly.pdbx_seq_one_letter_code
_entity_poly.pdbx_strand_id
1 'polypeptide(L)' 'MGTSTEHEYLCPHCGAENSLSDYEIRNMYSPQIAHCDNCKCKLEIVPADGIGDNINLVVSEAGEEALSR' A
#
# COMPACT_ATOMS: atom_id res chain seq x y z
N MET A 1 3.12 -22.32 -11.41
CA MET A 1 2.49 -21.07 -11.87
C MET A 1 2.20 -20.29 -10.62
N GLY A 2 3.06 -19.33 -10.25
CA GLY A 2 2.82 -18.51 -9.07
C GLY A 2 1.70 -17.55 -9.41
N THR A 3 0.53 -17.74 -8.81
CA THR A 3 -0.53 -16.73 -8.84
C THR A 3 0.01 -15.55 -8.04
N SER A 4 0.38 -14.47 -8.73
CA SER A 4 0.64 -13.21 -8.05
C SER A 4 -0.68 -12.79 -7.39
N THR A 5 -0.77 -12.93 -6.07
CA THR A 5 -1.90 -12.39 -5.33
C THR A 5 -1.79 -10.87 -5.38
N GLU A 6 -2.90 -10.20 -5.66
CA GLU A 6 -3.00 -8.74 -5.61
C GLU A 6 -3.78 -8.35 -4.35
N HIS A 7 -3.30 -7.30 -3.68
CA HIS A 7 -3.96 -6.69 -2.54
C HIS A 7 -4.54 -5.34 -2.94
N GLU A 8 -5.85 -5.23 -2.82
CA GLU A 8 -6.61 -4.03 -3.16
C GLU A 8 -6.63 -3.04 -1.98
N TYR A 9 -6.62 -1.75 -2.30
CA TYR A 9 -6.76 -0.68 -1.32
C TYR A 9 -7.39 0.57 -1.95
N LEU A 10 -7.98 1.41 -1.10
CA LEU A 10 -8.55 2.68 -1.51
C LEU A 10 -7.54 3.81 -1.27
N CYS A 11 -7.43 4.69 -2.24
CA CYS A 11 -6.68 5.93 -2.07
C CYS A 11 -7.39 6.83 -1.03
N PRO A 12 -6.73 7.20 0.09
CA PRO A 12 -7.35 8.05 1.11
C PRO A 12 -7.67 9.47 0.61
N HIS A 13 -6.96 9.94 -0.43
CA HIS A 13 -7.16 11.27 -1.00
C HIS A 13 -8.37 11.34 -1.95
N CYS A 14 -8.53 10.37 -2.86
CA CYS A 14 -9.55 10.44 -3.93
C CYS A 14 -10.57 9.31 -3.94
N GLY A 15 -10.41 8.30 -3.09
CA GLY A 15 -11.32 7.15 -3.01
C GLY A 15 -11.21 6.14 -4.16
N ALA A 16 -10.27 6.31 -5.10
CA ALA A 16 -10.06 5.36 -6.18
C ALA A 16 -9.47 4.04 -5.67
N GLU A 17 -9.89 2.93 -6.28
CA GLU A 17 -9.31 1.60 -6.09
C GLU A 17 -7.92 1.52 -6.72
N ASN A 18 -6.99 0.89 -6.03
CA ASN A 18 -5.62 0.61 -6.48
C ASN A 18 -5.26 -0.82 -6.02
N SER A 19 -4.26 -1.43 -6.64
CA SER A 19 -3.73 -2.73 -6.23
C SER A 19 -2.21 -2.69 -6.07
N LEU A 20 -1.70 -3.64 -5.29
CA LEU A 20 -0.28 -3.97 -5.20
C LEU A 20 -0.14 -5.49 -5.27
N SER A 21 0.86 -5.98 -5.99
CA SER A 21 1.15 -7.41 -5.97
C SER A 21 1.86 -7.83 -4.67
N ASP A 22 1.70 -9.09 -4.25
CA ASP A 22 2.46 -9.70 -3.14
C ASP A 22 3.97 -9.48 -3.25
N TYR A 23 4.48 -9.43 -4.48
CA TYR A 23 5.91 -9.21 -4.73
C TYR A 23 6.36 -7.76 -4.44
N GLU A 24 5.43 -6.82 -4.52
CA GLU A 24 5.63 -5.42 -4.18
C GLU A 24 5.42 -5.14 -2.70
N ILE A 25 4.68 -6.00 -2.00
CA ILE A 25 4.56 -6.01 -0.54
C ILE A 25 5.88 -6.53 0.03
N ARG A 26 6.77 -5.60 0.42
CA ARG A 26 8.08 -5.92 0.99
C ARG A 26 8.11 -5.50 2.44
N ASN A 27 8.78 -6.29 3.27
CA ASN A 27 9.07 -5.97 4.67
C ASN A 27 7.82 -5.53 5.44
N MET A 28 7.04 -6.51 5.93
CA MET A 28 5.94 -6.27 6.86
C MET A 28 6.32 -5.22 7.92
N TYR A 29 5.37 -4.34 8.23
CA TYR A 29 5.52 -3.24 9.18
C TYR A 29 6.51 -2.13 8.77
N SER A 30 7.01 -2.16 7.52
CA SER A 30 7.83 -1.08 6.97
C SER A 30 7.05 -0.27 5.94
N PRO A 31 7.15 1.06 5.95
CA PRO A 31 6.51 1.91 4.95
C PRO A 31 7.14 1.71 3.58
N GLN A 32 6.28 1.59 2.58
CA GLN A 32 6.63 1.61 1.16
C GLN A 32 5.84 2.71 0.45
N ILE A 33 6.45 3.27 -0.59
CA ILE A 33 5.88 4.39 -1.34
C ILE A 33 5.24 3.88 -2.62
N ALA A 34 3.99 4.29 -2.84
CA ALA A 34 3.28 4.12 -4.10
C ALA A 34 2.68 5.46 -4.56
N HIS A 35 2.13 5.48 -5.77
CA HIS A 35 1.33 6.61 -6.25
C HIS A 35 -0.05 6.09 -6.62
N CYS A 36 -1.09 6.83 -6.27
CA CYS A 36 -2.43 6.49 -6.72
C CYS A 36 -2.51 6.55 -8.25
N ASP A 37 -3.07 5.53 -8.90
CA ASP A 37 -3.18 5.49 -10.36
C ASP A 37 -4.12 6.55 -10.92
N ASN A 38 -5.10 6.99 -10.14
CA ASN A 38 -6.05 8.02 -10.54
C ASN A 38 -5.54 9.45 -10.26
N CYS A 39 -5.39 9.83 -8.99
CA CYS A 39 -5.04 11.22 -8.63
C CYS A 39 -3.53 11.51 -8.58
N LYS A 40 -2.68 10.49 -8.75
CA LYS A 40 -1.21 10.57 -8.65
C LYS A 40 -0.69 11.06 -7.29
N CYS A 41 -1.54 11.15 -6.27
CA CYS A 41 -1.11 11.45 -4.91
C CYS A 41 -0.12 10.37 -4.43
N LYS A 42 0.93 10.83 -3.76
CA LYS A 42 1.96 9.94 -3.19
C LYS A 42 1.40 9.32 -1.92
N LEU A 43 1.45 8.00 -1.86
CA LEU A 43 0.90 7.21 -0.77
C LEU A 43 2.01 6.51 -0.01
N GLU A 44 1.85 6.42 1.31
CA GLU A 44 2.60 5.52 2.16
C GLU A 44 1.70 4.32 2.47
N ILE A 45 2.25 3.13 2.25
CA ILE A 45 1.55 1.86 2.46
C ILE A 45 2.40 1.05 3.44
N VAL A 46 1.78 0.62 4.53
CA VAL A 46 2.41 -0.25 5.54
C VAL A 46 1.66 -1.58 5.55
N PRO A 47 2.24 -2.65 5.02
CA PRO A 47 1.69 -4.00 5.15
C PRO A 47 1.74 -4.46 6.61
N ALA A 48 0.66 -5.06 7.12
CA ALA A 48 0.55 -5.53 8.50
C ALA A 48 -0.20 -6.85 8.57
N ASP A 49 0.02 -7.63 9.63
CA ASP A 49 -0.72 -8.88 9.82
C ASP A 49 -2.20 -8.58 10.04
N GLY A 50 -3.04 -9.23 9.24
CA GLY A 50 -4.49 -9.24 9.36
C GLY A 50 -4.99 -10.45 10.15
N ILE A 51 -6.30 -10.50 10.35
CA ILE A 51 -6.94 -11.64 11.04
C ILE A 51 -6.99 -12.84 10.09
N GLY A 52 -6.58 -14.02 10.57
CA GLY A 52 -6.69 -15.27 9.83
C GLY A 52 -5.75 -15.36 8.63
N ASP A 53 -4.46 -15.08 8.85
CA ASP A 53 -3.39 -15.15 7.84
C ASP A 53 -3.59 -14.22 6.63
N ASN A 54 -4.48 -13.23 6.73
CA ASN A 54 -4.64 -12.17 5.74
C ASN A 54 -3.59 -11.07 5.95
N ILE A 55 -3.31 -10.29 4.90
CA ILE A 55 -2.50 -9.07 4.99
C ILE A 55 -3.43 -7.87 4.98
N ASN A 56 -3.26 -6.97 5.95
CA ASN A 56 -3.90 -5.66 5.95
C ASN A 56 -2.95 -4.62 5.35
N LEU A 57 -3.49 -3.74 4.53
CA LEU A 57 -2.76 -2.57 4.03
C LEU A 57 -3.21 -1.33 4.80
N VAL A 58 -2.29 -0.73 5.57
CA VAL A 58 -2.50 0.59 6.18
C VAL A 58 -2.03 1.63 5.20
N VAL A 59 -2.94 2.44 4.67
CA VAL A 59 -2.66 3.40 3.59
C VAL A 59 -2.91 4.82 4.08
N SER A 60 -1.94 5.70 3.87
CA SER A 60 -2.00 7.12 4.20
C SER A 60 -1.43 7.96 3.05
N GLU A 61 -1.74 9.25 3.06
CA GLU A 61 -1.05 10.21 2.20
C GLU A 61 0.38 10.42 2.72
N ALA A 62 1.37 10.28 1.85
CA ALA A 62 2.76 10.51 2.23
C ALA A 62 3.01 12.02 2.33
N GLY A 63 3.09 12.55 3.55
CA GLY A 63 3.52 13.92 3.81
C GLY A 63 4.99 14.15 3.41
N GLU A 64 5.40 15.42 3.28
CA GLU A 64 6.79 15.80 2.96
C GLU A 64 7.80 15.26 3.99
N GLU A 65 7.37 14.96 5.21
CA GLU A 65 8.23 14.47 6.30
C GLU A 65 8.55 12.96 6.24
N ALA A 66 7.82 12.18 5.45
CA ALA A 66 8.07 10.73 5.29
C ALA A 66 9.34 10.43 4.46
N LEU A 67 9.93 11.44 3.81
CA LEU A 67 11.14 11.33 2.99
C LEU A 67 12.47 11.49 3.77
N SER A 68 12.40 11.71 5.09
CA SER A 68 13.56 12.12 5.90
C SER A 68 14.12 11.04 6.82
N ARG A 69 13.73 9.78 6.66
CA ARG A 69 14.16 8.67 7.53
C ARG A 69 14.97 7.62 6.79
#